data_AF-A0A382YDW5-F1
#
_entry.id   AF-A0A382YDW5-F1
#
_cell.length_a   1.000
_cell.length_b   1.000
_cell.length_c   1.000
_cell.angle_alpha   90.00
_cell.angle_beta   90.00
_cell.angle_gamma   90.00
#
_symmetry.space_group_name_H-M   'P 1'
#
loop_
_entity.id
_entity.type
_entity.pdbx_description
1 polymer ?
#
loop_
_entity_poly.entity_id
_entity_poly.type
_entity_poly.pdbx_seq_one_letter_code
_entity_poly.pdbx_strand_id
1 'polypeptide(L)' 'VIFSAAITLDGKLATRTGDSKLSSKKDKIRVHKLRSKVDAILIGKNTV' A
#
# COMPACT_ATOMS: atom_id res chain seq x y z
N VAL A 1 -12.83 5.25 8.36
CA VAL A 1 -11.66 4.36 8.15
C VAL A 1 -11.40 4.26 6.65
N ILE A 2 -10.15 4.45 6.21
CA ILE A 2 -9.78 4.38 4.78
C ILE A 2 -8.92 3.14 4.55
N PHE A 3 -9.36 2.26 3.65
CA PHE A 3 -8.55 1.12 3.21
C PHE A 3 -7.75 1.51 1.96
N SER A 4 -6.44 1.33 2.00
CA SER A 4 -5.54 1.63 0.89
C SER A 4 -4.65 0.44 0.61
N ALA A 5 -4.71 -0.08 -0.61
CA ALA A 5 -3.91 -1.21 -1.08
C ALA A 5 -3.41 -0.98 -2.50
N ALA A 6 -2.24 -1.55 -2.80
CA ALA A 6 -1.73 -1.72 -4.15
C ALA A 6 -1.88 -3.19 -4.52
N ILE A 7 -2.55 -3.47 -5.63
CA ILE A 7 -2.91 -4.83 -6.04
C ILE A 7 -2.68 -5.00 -7.53
N THR A 8 -2.30 -6.18 -7.96
CA THR A 8 -2.25 -6.54 -9.38
C THR A 8 -3.67 -6.67 -9.96
N LEU A 9 -3.79 -6.69 -11.29
CA LEU A 9 -5.08 -6.85 -11.97
C LEU A 9 -5.77 -8.18 -11.62
N ASP A 10 -4.99 -9.22 -11.31
CA ASP A 10 -5.46 -10.53 -10.87
C ASP A 10 -5.63 -10.65 -9.34
N GLY A 11 -5.55 -9.55 -8.60
CA GLY A 11 -5.93 -9.53 -7.18
C GLY A 11 -4.82 -9.92 -6.19
N LYS A 12 -3.54 -9.87 -6.58
CA LYS A 12 -2.41 -10.25 -5.71
C LYS A 12 -1.71 -9.03 -5.12
N LEU A 13 -1.20 -9.20 -3.89
CA LEU A 13 -0.50 -8.16 -3.12
C LEU A 13 1.03 -8.32 -3.15
N ALA A 14 1.52 -9.51 -3.46
CA ALA A 14 2.94 -9.83 -3.59
C ALA A 14 3.13 -11.09 -4.46
N THR A 15 4.36 -11.32 -4.92
CA THR A 15 4.77 -12.59 -5.52
C THR A 15 4.83 -13.70 -4.45
N ARG A 16 4.94 -14.97 -4.88
CA ARG A 16 5.14 -16.10 -3.96
C ARG A 16 6.41 -15.99 -3.11
N THR A 17 7.41 -15.24 -3.58
CA THR A 17 8.67 -14.99 -2.89
C THR A 17 8.65 -13.72 -2.03
N GLY A 18 7.52 -13.00 -1.99
CA GLY A 18 7.32 -11.84 -1.13
C GLY A 18 7.63 -10.48 -1.76
N ASP A 19 7.92 -10.40 -3.06
CA ASP A 19 8.10 -9.11 -3.73
C ASP A 19 6.74 -8.41 -3.92
N SER A 20 6.60 -7.22 -3.34
CA SER A 20 5.37 -6.44 -3.29
C SER A 20 5.50 -5.06 -3.98
N LYS A 21 6.51 -4.88 -4.84
CA LYS A 21 6.74 -3.63 -5.58
C LYS A 21 5.74 -3.45 -6.75
N LEU A 22 4.48 -3.21 -6.42
CA LEU A 22 3.39 -3.07 -7.39
C LEU A 22 3.13 -1.61 -7.82
N SER A 23 3.31 -0.65 -6.91
CA SER A 23 2.94 0.76 -7.15
C SER A 23 4.02 1.60 -7.82
N SER A 24 3.58 2.51 -8.70
CA SER A 24 4.44 3.53 -9.33
C SER A 24 4.81 4.67 -8.36
N LYS A 25 5.78 5.50 -8.76
CA LYS A 25 6.18 6.71 -7.99
C LYS A 25 5.01 7.68 -7.79
N LYS A 26 4.15 7.86 -8.81
CA LYS A 26 2.96 8.72 -8.74
C LYS A 26 1.98 8.24 -7.67
N ASP A 27 1.78 6.92 -7.60
CA ASP A 27 0.90 6.31 -6.61
C ASP A 27 1.42 6.48 -5.18
N LYS A 28 2.73 6.30 -4.97
CA LYS A 28 3.36 6.56 -3.67
C LYS A 28 3.15 8.01 -3.21
N ILE A 29 3.34 8.99 -4.11
CA ILE A 29 3.09 10.40 -3.80
C ILE A 29 1.64 10.63 -3.38
N ARG A 30 0.68 10.01 -4.10
CA ARG A 30 -0.75 10.10 -3.79
C ARG A 30 -1.08 9.53 -2.40
N VAL A 31 -0.56 8.34 -2.07
CA VAL A 31 -0.79 7.70 -0.77
C VAL A 31 -0.12 8.50 0.36
N HIS A 32 1.06 9.08 0.16
CA HIS A 32 1.68 9.95 1.16
C HIS A 32 0.86 11.22 1.42
N LYS A 33 0.29 11.85 0.38
CA LYS A 33 -0.64 12.98 0.53
C LYS A 33 -1.93 12.60 1.25
N LEU A 34 -2.36 11.34 1.14
CA LEU A 34 -3.52 10.83 1.86
C LEU A 34 -3.19 10.59 3.35
N ARG A 35 -2.02 9.99 3.60
CA ARG A 35 -1.48 9.74 4.95
C ARG A 35 -1.27 11.02 5.75
N SER A 36 -0.99 12.15 5.09
CA SER A 36 -0.86 13.45 5.78
C SER A 36 -2.20 14.08 6.18
N LYS A 37 -3.33 13.49 5.82
CA LYS A 37 -4.69 13.99 6.11
C LYS A 37 -5.44 13.15 7.14
N VAL A 38 -4.79 12.15 7.73
CA VAL A 38 -5.38 11.25 8.72
C VAL A 38 -4.54 11.25 9.97
N ASP A 39 -5.17 11.02 11.12
CA ASP A 39 -4.51 11.10 12.42
C ASP A 39 -3.60 9.89 12.71
N ALA A 40 -3.89 8.73 12.09
CA ALA A 40 -3.13 7.50 12.31
C ALA A 40 -3.07 6.59 11.07
N ILE A 41 -2.02 5.78 11.00
CA ILE A 41 -1.83 4.74 9.98
C ILE A 41 -1.76 3.40 10.70
N LEU A 42 -2.68 2.49 10.37
CA LEU A 42 -2.67 1.12 10.85
C LEU A 42 -1.93 0.20 9.86
N ILE A 43 -1.03 -0.65 10.37
CA ILE A 43 -0.32 -1.68 9.60
C ILE A 43 -0.37 -3.02 10.32
N GLY A 44 -0.21 -4.12 9.57
CA GLY A 44 -0.06 -5.46 10.14
C GLY A 44 1.38 -5.72 10.59
N LYS A 45 1.56 -6.65 11.55
CA LYS A 45 2.89 -7.05 12.06
C LYS A 45 3.87 -7.47 10.95
N ASN A 46 3.37 -8.16 9.92
CA ASN A 46 4.18 -8.66 8.81
C ASN A 46 4.44 -7.61 7.71
N THR A 47 4.07 -6.35 7.94
CA THR A 47 4.24 -5.24 6.97
C THR A 47 5.38 -4.29 7.39
N VAL A 48 5.90 -4.42 8.62
CA VAL A 48 7.05 -3.65 9.12
C VAL A 48 8.31 -3.97 8.33
#